data_AF-A0A7U9SK50-F1
#
_entry.id   AF-A0A7U9SK50-F1
#
_cell.length_a   1.000
_cell.length_b   1.000
_cell.length_c   1.000
_cell.angle_alpha   90.00
_cell.angle_beta   90.00
_cell.angle_gamma   90.00
#
_symmetry.space_group_name_H-M   'P 1'
#
loop_
_entity.id
_entity.type
_entity.pdbx_description
1 polymer ?
#
loop_
_entity_poly.entity_id
_entity_poly.type
_entity_poly.pdbx_seq_one_letter_code
_entity_poly.pdbx_strand_id
1 'polypeptide(L)'
;MDDGYSMDEVENLAKRCILLGNEKRPELEWVKKKYEHIQEKYSLKNKTETDRFLYESMHGHAPEKATEFLKIRYWRTGKYVPGSRKQCLLFGKALELSEEELRFLMKGYCDRCEDVYITTQSQHNKKYGERRAYLKKIIDEYVSNVSRERLERLHIPKERVEMYFRHLYFTDAFQYVEPLYKIEADIMTKHITSYRYQSEFGRQMQLRGEIPRKVFIRHLLILGLPKLTLEKLNKQLDFFGYYGLDEKHTMVRGERLDWLLIRIFERYEKLLCSKDREDCLRWFQEACRRMDRVFCEEGYPRLRFMHFKALNI
;
A
#
# COMPACT_ATOMS: atom_id res chain seq x y z
N MET A 1 25.11 -26.46 -6.19
CA MET A 1 25.62 -25.33 -7.00
C MET A 1 24.71 -24.16 -6.70
N ASP A 2 25.28 -22.96 -6.62
CA ASP A 2 24.77 -21.73 -6.00
C ASP A 2 23.29 -21.39 -6.33
N ASP A 3 22.34 -21.86 -5.51
CA ASP A 3 20.91 -21.51 -5.64
C ASP A 3 20.58 -20.12 -5.01
N GLY A 4 21.60 -19.31 -4.73
CA GLY A 4 21.45 -17.97 -4.17
C GLY A 4 21.04 -16.97 -5.23
N TYR A 5 19.77 -16.55 -5.25
CA TYR A 5 19.32 -15.41 -6.06
C TYR A 5 20.27 -14.21 -5.89
N SER A 6 20.94 -13.80 -6.97
CA SER A 6 21.91 -12.70 -6.93
C SER A 6 21.21 -11.35 -6.78
N MET A 7 21.94 -10.36 -6.23
CA MET A 7 21.41 -9.00 -6.13
C MET A 7 21.26 -8.33 -7.49
N ASP A 8 22.09 -8.71 -8.48
CA ASP A 8 21.93 -8.23 -9.86
C ASP A 8 20.58 -8.63 -10.46
N GLU A 9 20.09 -9.84 -10.15
CA GLU A 9 18.75 -10.25 -10.57
C GLU A 9 17.65 -9.42 -9.90
N VAL A 10 17.83 -9.06 -8.62
CA VAL A 10 16.87 -8.21 -7.89
C VAL A 10 16.82 -6.81 -8.52
N GLU A 11 17.97 -6.23 -8.84
CA GLU A 11 18.05 -4.94 -9.53
C GLU A 11 17.41 -5.01 -10.93
N ASN A 12 17.64 -6.11 -11.67
CA ASN A 12 16.99 -6.35 -12.96
C ASN A 12 15.47 -6.48 -12.84
N LEU A 13 14.95 -7.10 -11.77
CA LEU A 13 13.52 -7.14 -11.50
C LEU A 13 12.95 -5.73 -11.23
N ALA A 14 13.66 -4.88 -10.49
CA ALA A 14 13.27 -3.49 -10.27
C ALA A 14 13.22 -2.69 -11.58
N LYS A 15 14.26 -2.78 -12.42
CA LYS A 15 14.30 -2.15 -13.74
C LYS A 15 13.16 -2.65 -14.65
N ARG A 16 12.89 -3.96 -14.63
CA ARG A 16 11.75 -4.53 -15.38
C ARG A 16 10.41 -4.02 -14.86
N CYS A 17 10.24 -3.88 -13.54
CA CYS A 17 9.02 -3.33 -12.93
C CYS A 17 8.75 -1.90 -13.44
N ILE A 18 9.79 -1.07 -13.57
CA ILE A 18 9.70 0.27 -14.16
C ILE A 18 9.19 0.20 -15.61
N LEU A 19 9.81 -0.64 -16.44
CA LEU A 19 9.44 -0.77 -17.86
C LEU A 19 7.99 -1.23 -18.04
N LEU A 20 7.53 -2.18 -17.23
CA LEU A 20 6.14 -2.66 -17.24
C LEU A 20 5.13 -1.56 -16.86
N GLY A 21 5.57 -0.50 -16.19
CA GLY A 21 4.74 0.67 -15.87
C GLY A 21 4.27 1.45 -17.11
N ASN A 22 4.95 1.29 -18.25
CA ASN A 22 4.59 1.92 -19.52
C ASN A 22 3.53 1.14 -20.31
N GLU A 23 3.18 -0.07 -19.87
CA GLU A 23 2.17 -0.89 -20.53
C GLU A 23 0.75 -0.38 -20.29
N LYS A 24 -0.21 -0.90 -21.07
CA LYS A 24 -1.63 -0.60 -20.89
C LYS A 24 -2.08 -1.02 -19.50
N ARG A 25 -2.77 -0.11 -18.81
CA ARG A 25 -3.31 -0.30 -17.46
C ARG A 25 -4.66 -1.02 -17.53
N PRO A 26 -4.78 -2.27 -17.05
CA PRO A 26 -6.03 -3.03 -17.13
C PRO A 26 -7.20 -2.32 -16.43
N GLU A 27 -6.95 -1.71 -15.27
CA GLU A 27 -7.98 -0.98 -14.52
C GLU A 27 -8.45 0.28 -15.25
N LEU A 28 -7.55 0.98 -15.96
CA LEU A 28 -7.91 2.15 -16.75
C LEU A 28 -8.75 1.76 -17.97
N GLU A 29 -8.40 0.67 -18.65
CA GLU A 29 -9.20 0.13 -19.75
C GLU A 29 -10.59 -0.30 -19.28
N TRP A 30 -10.68 -0.87 -18.08
CA TRP A 30 -11.97 -1.16 -17.45
C TRP A 30 -12.79 0.11 -17.20
N VAL A 31 -12.21 1.17 -16.62
CA VAL A 31 -12.92 2.45 -16.40
C VAL A 31 -13.38 3.07 -17.72
N LYS A 32 -12.54 3.03 -18.76
CA LYS A 32 -12.91 3.54 -20.10
C LYS A 32 -14.12 2.81 -20.68
N LYS A 33 -14.17 1.48 -20.58
CA LYS A 33 -15.31 0.68 -21.03
C LYS A 33 -16.60 1.04 -20.28
N LYS A 34 -16.51 1.26 -18.95
CA LYS A 34 -17.66 1.71 -18.15
C LYS A 34 -18.14 3.09 -18.55
N TYR A 35 -17.22 3.97 -18.87
CA TYR A 35 -17.55 5.30 -19.37
C TYR A 35 -18.19 5.25 -20.77
N GLU A 36 -17.64 4.46 -21.68
CA GLU A 36 -18.16 4.27 -23.04
C GLU A 36 -19.58 3.70 -23.00
N HIS A 37 -19.84 2.74 -22.11
CA HIS A 37 -21.18 2.21 -21.89
C HIS A 37 -22.20 3.30 -21.50
N ILE A 38 -21.83 4.22 -20.59
CA ILE A 38 -22.71 5.35 -20.23
C ILE A 38 -22.91 6.29 -21.42
N GLN A 39 -21.85 6.57 -22.18
CA GLN A 39 -21.95 7.41 -23.37
C GLN A 39 -22.96 6.84 -24.37
N GLU A 40 -22.88 5.53 -24.64
CA GLU A 40 -23.79 4.81 -25.54
C GLU A 40 -25.22 4.74 -25.01
N LYS A 41 -25.39 4.33 -23.75
CA LYS A 41 -26.71 4.17 -23.09
C LYS A 41 -27.54 5.44 -23.15
N TYR A 42 -26.91 6.59 -22.97
CA TYR A 42 -27.56 7.90 -22.97
C TYR A 42 -27.42 8.67 -24.29
N SER A 43 -26.90 8.04 -25.35
CA SER A 43 -26.74 8.65 -26.69
C SER A 43 -26.00 10.00 -26.66
N LEU A 44 -24.95 10.09 -25.83
CA LEU A 44 -24.18 11.33 -25.62
C LEU A 44 -23.16 11.51 -26.75
N LYS A 45 -23.11 12.71 -27.34
CA LYS A 45 -22.42 12.94 -28.62
C LYS A 45 -20.91 12.88 -28.49
N ASN A 46 -20.38 13.26 -27.33
CA ASN A 46 -18.94 13.34 -27.13
C ASN A 46 -18.54 13.17 -25.66
N LYS A 47 -17.23 13.00 -25.44
CA LYS A 47 -16.64 12.84 -24.11
C LYS A 47 -16.95 13.99 -23.15
N THR A 48 -17.08 15.23 -23.63
CA THR A 48 -17.38 16.37 -22.76
C THR A 48 -18.83 16.32 -22.26
N GLU A 49 -19.78 15.94 -23.11
CA GLU A 49 -21.18 15.73 -22.71
C GLU A 49 -21.29 14.61 -21.67
N THR A 50 -20.55 13.52 -21.85
CA THR A 50 -20.51 12.44 -20.84
C THR A 50 -19.84 12.88 -19.53
N ASP A 51 -18.76 13.66 -19.58
CA ASP A 51 -18.13 14.20 -18.36
C ASP A 51 -19.15 15.07 -17.57
N ARG A 52 -19.95 15.89 -18.28
CA ARG A 52 -21.01 16.74 -17.71
C ARG A 52 -22.18 15.91 -17.17
N PHE A 53 -22.65 14.91 -17.92
CA PHE A 53 -23.72 14.02 -17.49
C PHE A 53 -23.36 13.27 -16.19
N LEU A 54 -22.12 12.77 -16.10
CA LEU A 54 -21.64 12.12 -14.88
C LEU A 54 -21.55 13.11 -13.72
N TYR A 55 -21.15 14.36 -13.96
CA TYR A 55 -21.17 15.40 -12.93
C TYR A 55 -22.58 15.64 -12.40
N GLU A 56 -23.55 15.84 -13.30
CA GLU A 56 -24.97 16.02 -12.97
C GLU A 56 -25.49 14.85 -12.15
N SER A 57 -25.20 13.62 -12.56
CA SER A 57 -25.56 12.40 -11.83
C SER A 57 -24.93 12.32 -10.43
N MET A 58 -23.68 12.78 -10.28
CA MET A 58 -22.97 12.77 -9.00
C MET A 58 -23.46 13.84 -8.01
N HIS A 59 -23.85 15.01 -8.51
CA HIS A 59 -24.06 16.22 -7.71
C HIS A 59 -25.51 16.70 -7.66
N GLY A 60 -26.37 16.20 -8.56
CA GLY A 60 -27.78 16.56 -8.63
C GLY A 60 -28.07 17.90 -9.31
N HIS A 61 -27.07 18.55 -9.88
CA HIS A 61 -27.21 19.82 -10.61
C HIS A 61 -26.21 19.91 -11.77
N ALA A 62 -26.54 20.74 -12.77
CA ALA A 62 -25.65 21.03 -13.89
C ALA A 62 -24.38 21.76 -13.42
N PRO A 63 -23.21 21.51 -14.06
CA PRO A 63 -22.03 22.30 -13.80
C PRO A 63 -22.23 23.71 -14.36
N GLU A 64 -21.95 24.72 -13.54
CA GLU A 64 -21.96 26.13 -13.92
C GLU A 64 -20.71 26.48 -14.74
N LYS A 65 -19.59 25.79 -14.48
CA LYS A 65 -18.31 26.02 -15.15
C LYS A 65 -17.68 24.72 -15.66
N ALA A 66 -17.01 24.80 -16.81
CA ALA A 66 -16.32 23.65 -17.39
C ALA A 66 -15.24 23.02 -16.48
N THR A 67 -14.71 23.78 -15.53
CA THR A 67 -13.74 23.32 -14.54
C THR A 67 -14.32 22.34 -13.52
N GLU A 68 -15.63 22.33 -13.33
CA GLU A 68 -16.27 21.53 -12.27
C GLU A 68 -16.28 20.03 -12.57
N PHE A 69 -16.45 19.66 -13.84
CA PHE A 69 -16.37 18.27 -14.30
C PHE A 69 -14.96 17.85 -14.76
N LEU A 70 -13.96 18.74 -14.66
CA LEU A 70 -12.58 18.44 -15.07
C LEU A 70 -11.97 17.25 -14.30
N LYS A 71 -12.38 17.06 -13.04
CA LYS A 71 -11.93 15.91 -12.23
C LYS A 71 -12.42 14.58 -12.80
N ILE A 72 -13.64 14.51 -13.32
CA ILE A 72 -14.20 13.31 -13.96
C ILE A 72 -13.37 12.95 -15.18
N ARG A 73 -13.04 13.94 -16.01
CA ARG A 73 -12.13 13.75 -17.15
C ARG A 73 -10.79 13.15 -16.70
N TYR A 74 -10.21 13.66 -15.62
CA TYR A 74 -8.95 13.13 -15.10
C TYR A 74 -9.06 11.71 -14.53
N TRP A 75 -10.22 11.35 -13.96
CA TRP A 75 -10.48 9.98 -13.49
C TRP A 75 -10.62 9.00 -14.65
N ARG A 76 -11.36 9.39 -15.69
CA ARG A 76 -11.52 8.61 -16.92
C ARG A 76 -10.22 8.42 -17.68
N THR A 77 -9.34 9.42 -17.71
CA THR A 77 -8.05 9.32 -18.40
C THR A 77 -6.96 8.71 -17.54
N GLY A 78 -7.25 8.38 -16.27
CA GLY A 78 -6.29 7.77 -15.36
C GLY A 78 -5.19 8.71 -14.88
N LYS A 79 -5.33 10.03 -15.10
CA LYS A 79 -4.40 11.04 -14.58
C LYS A 79 -4.45 11.12 -13.05
N TYR A 80 -5.64 10.95 -12.49
CA TYR A 80 -5.90 10.85 -11.06
C TYR A 80 -6.96 9.78 -10.80
N VAL A 81 -7.08 9.34 -9.56
CA VAL A 81 -8.24 8.58 -9.07
C VAL A 81 -9.08 9.47 -8.14
N PRO A 82 -10.35 9.13 -7.87
CA PRO A 82 -11.16 9.86 -6.91
C PRO A 82 -10.47 9.95 -5.52
N GLY A 83 -10.38 11.16 -4.99
CA GLY A 83 -9.53 11.49 -3.83
C GLY A 83 -10.12 11.08 -2.48
N SER A 84 -11.43 10.86 -2.41
CA SER A 84 -12.11 10.36 -1.20
C SER A 84 -13.06 9.21 -1.51
N ARG A 85 -13.37 8.40 -0.49
CA ARG A 85 -14.40 7.35 -0.59
C ARG A 85 -15.74 7.90 -1.07
N LYS A 86 -16.16 9.07 -0.58
CA LYS A 86 -17.39 9.73 -1.04
C LYS A 86 -17.35 9.98 -2.55
N GLN A 87 -16.23 10.46 -3.07
CA GLN A 87 -16.07 10.67 -4.52
C GLN A 87 -16.06 9.34 -5.29
N CYS A 88 -15.39 8.30 -4.79
CA CYS A 88 -15.43 6.97 -5.42
C CYS A 88 -16.86 6.42 -5.51
N LEU A 89 -17.63 6.53 -4.41
CA LEU A 89 -19.01 6.05 -4.36
C LEU A 89 -19.92 6.84 -5.30
N LEU A 90 -19.82 8.17 -5.31
CA LEU A 90 -20.60 9.00 -6.23
C LEU A 90 -20.24 8.70 -7.69
N PHE A 91 -18.94 8.59 -8.00
CA PHE A 91 -18.48 8.28 -9.34
C PHE A 91 -18.94 6.89 -9.80
N GLY A 92 -18.83 5.87 -8.93
CA GLY A 92 -19.31 4.54 -9.23
C GLY A 92 -20.82 4.46 -9.42
N LYS A 93 -21.60 5.22 -8.64
CA LYS A 93 -23.05 5.34 -8.84
C LYS A 93 -23.40 6.03 -10.16
N ALA A 94 -22.69 7.11 -10.52
CA ALA A 94 -22.90 7.81 -11.78
C ALA A 94 -22.50 6.95 -13.01
N LEU A 95 -21.53 6.06 -12.83
CA LEU A 95 -21.19 5.02 -13.82
C LEU A 95 -22.15 3.81 -13.77
N GLU A 96 -23.19 3.85 -12.95
CA GLU A 96 -24.18 2.79 -12.78
C GLU A 96 -23.57 1.40 -12.50
N LEU A 97 -22.47 1.38 -11.74
CA LEU A 97 -21.75 0.15 -11.45
C LEU A 97 -22.58 -0.80 -10.60
N SER A 98 -22.49 -2.10 -10.91
CA SER A 98 -22.99 -3.15 -10.02
C SER A 98 -22.23 -3.14 -8.68
N GLU A 99 -22.73 -3.88 -7.67
CA GLU A 99 -22.02 -3.97 -6.39
C GLU A 99 -20.60 -4.54 -6.53
N GLU A 100 -20.42 -5.54 -7.40
CA GLU A 100 -19.12 -6.15 -7.65
C GLU A 100 -18.17 -5.17 -8.35
N GLU A 101 -18.69 -4.42 -9.30
CA GLU A 101 -17.93 -3.40 -10.03
C GLU A 101 -17.56 -2.21 -9.14
N LEU A 102 -18.45 -1.85 -8.22
CA LEU A 102 -18.16 -0.84 -7.20
C LEU A 102 -17.07 -1.35 -6.24
N ARG A 103 -17.11 -2.62 -5.84
CA ARG A 103 -16.04 -3.25 -5.06
C ARG A 103 -14.70 -3.20 -5.82
N PHE A 104 -14.71 -3.49 -7.12
CA PHE A 104 -13.51 -3.37 -7.97
C PHE A 104 -13.01 -1.93 -8.09
N LEU A 105 -13.90 -0.94 -8.31
CA LEU A 105 -13.53 0.48 -8.35
C LEU A 105 -12.86 0.92 -7.04
N MET A 106 -13.41 0.48 -5.91
CA MET A 106 -12.90 0.82 -4.58
C MET A 106 -11.56 0.15 -4.29
N LYS A 107 -11.51 -1.18 -4.36
CA LYS A 107 -10.36 -1.98 -3.92
C LYS A 107 -9.27 -2.10 -4.98
N GLY A 108 -9.66 -2.34 -6.24
CA GLY A 108 -8.74 -2.55 -7.35
C GLY A 108 -8.22 -1.23 -7.92
N TYR A 109 -9.12 -0.33 -8.35
CA TYR A 109 -8.68 0.90 -9.02
C TYR A 109 -8.20 1.98 -8.06
N CYS A 110 -8.89 2.17 -6.93
CA CYS A 110 -8.57 3.24 -5.98
C CYS A 110 -7.67 2.78 -4.81
N ASP A 111 -7.33 1.48 -4.73
CA ASP A 111 -6.57 0.85 -3.63
C ASP A 111 -7.12 1.20 -2.23
N ARG A 112 -8.45 1.19 -2.09
CA ARG A 112 -9.16 1.52 -0.86
C ARG A 112 -9.61 0.27 -0.12
N CYS A 113 -9.66 0.39 1.20
CA CYS A 113 -10.26 -0.66 2.02
C CYS A 113 -11.76 -0.76 1.73
N GLU A 114 -12.29 -1.98 1.77
CA GLU A 114 -13.72 -2.25 1.74
C GLU A 114 -14.46 -1.54 2.88
N ASP A 115 -13.91 -1.55 4.09
CA ASP A 115 -14.59 -1.08 5.30
C ASP A 115 -14.04 0.25 5.83
N VAL A 116 -14.89 0.98 6.55
CA VAL A 116 -14.58 2.26 7.17
C VAL A 116 -15.25 2.36 8.54
N TYR A 117 -14.47 2.68 9.58
CA TYR A 117 -14.89 2.73 10.98
C TYR A 117 -14.75 4.14 11.57
N ILE A 118 -15.65 5.06 11.20
CA ILE A 118 -15.57 6.47 11.61
C ILE A 118 -16.27 6.72 12.96
N THR A 119 -17.43 6.10 13.20
CA THR A 119 -18.31 6.45 14.32
C THR A 119 -18.09 5.53 15.52
N THR A 120 -18.48 5.95 16.72
CA THR A 120 -18.48 5.10 17.93
C THR A 120 -19.29 3.82 17.71
N GLN A 121 -20.43 3.91 17.02
CA GLN A 121 -21.26 2.75 16.67
C GLN A 121 -20.51 1.76 15.76
N SER A 122 -19.70 2.24 14.82
CA SER A 122 -18.88 1.37 13.97
C SER A 122 -17.78 0.62 14.74
N GLN A 123 -17.43 1.08 15.96
CA GLN A 123 -16.46 0.39 16.82
C GLN A 123 -17.06 -0.82 17.55
N HIS A 124 -18.39 -0.92 17.63
CA HIS A 124 -19.08 -2.14 18.10
C HIS A 124 -19.26 -3.18 17.00
N ASN A 125 -18.77 -2.91 15.78
CA ASN A 125 -18.82 -3.86 14.69
C ASN A 125 -17.90 -5.07 14.99
N LYS A 126 -18.44 -6.28 14.85
CA LYS A 126 -17.70 -7.53 15.09
C LYS A 126 -16.41 -7.61 14.25
N LYS A 127 -16.47 -7.30 12.95
CA LYS A 127 -15.29 -7.30 12.06
C LYS A 127 -14.23 -6.30 12.50
N TYR A 128 -14.63 -5.14 13.04
CA TYR A 128 -13.67 -4.17 13.58
C TYR A 128 -12.92 -4.75 14.78
N GLY A 129 -13.64 -5.36 15.72
CA GLY A 129 -13.04 -6.03 16.89
C GLY A 129 -12.07 -7.14 16.48
N GLU A 130 -12.48 -8.01 15.54
CA GLU A 130 -11.64 -9.08 14.99
C GLU A 130 -10.37 -8.54 14.34
N ARG A 131 -10.48 -7.48 13.53
CA ARG A 131 -9.32 -6.85 12.88
C ARG A 131 -8.38 -6.16 13.84
N ARG A 132 -8.92 -5.52 14.89
CA ARG A 132 -8.12 -4.92 15.98
C ARG A 132 -7.35 -5.98 16.76
N ALA A 133 -8.01 -7.08 17.11
CA ALA A 133 -7.36 -8.20 17.78
C ALA A 133 -6.26 -8.82 16.91
N TYR A 134 -6.54 -8.99 15.61
CA TYR A 134 -5.56 -9.54 14.67
C TYR A 134 -4.36 -8.61 14.44
N LEU A 135 -4.58 -7.29 14.36
CA LEU A 135 -3.49 -6.32 14.30
C LEU A 135 -2.61 -6.41 15.56
N LYS A 136 -3.21 -6.51 16.75
CA LYS A 136 -2.44 -6.73 17.98
C LYS A 136 -1.64 -8.01 17.90
N LYS A 137 -2.22 -9.12 17.43
CA LYS A 137 -1.49 -10.38 17.23
C LYS A 137 -0.26 -10.23 16.33
N ILE A 138 -0.37 -9.50 15.22
CA ILE A 138 0.76 -9.22 14.32
C ILE A 138 1.86 -8.43 15.04
N ILE A 139 1.47 -7.43 15.84
CA ILE A 139 2.42 -6.62 16.62
C ILE A 139 3.11 -7.47 17.68
N ASP A 140 2.35 -8.30 18.41
CA ASP A 140 2.88 -9.18 19.45
C ASP A 140 3.86 -10.21 18.83
N GLU A 141 3.51 -10.77 17.66
CA GLU A 141 4.41 -11.64 16.87
C GLU A 141 5.71 -10.90 16.50
N TYR A 142 5.62 -9.69 15.92
CA TYR A 142 6.79 -8.87 15.59
C TYR A 142 7.68 -8.60 16.81
N VAL A 143 7.08 -8.16 17.91
CA VAL A 143 7.79 -7.83 19.14
C VAL A 143 8.46 -9.06 19.75
N SER A 144 7.80 -10.21 19.71
CA SER A 144 8.35 -11.48 20.23
C SER A 144 9.58 -11.96 19.46
N ASN A 145 9.73 -11.55 18.19
CA ASN A 145 10.87 -11.89 17.34
C ASN A 145 12.09 -10.97 17.56
N VAL A 146 11.97 -9.91 18.37
CA VAL A 146 13.11 -9.04 18.70
C VAL A 146 14.05 -9.76 19.66
N SER A 147 15.31 -9.94 19.25
CA SER A 147 16.29 -10.66 20.07
C SER A 147 16.58 -9.95 21.40
N ARG A 148 16.88 -10.74 22.44
CA ARG A 148 17.21 -10.21 23.77
C ARG A 148 18.41 -9.26 23.74
N GLU A 149 19.46 -9.63 23.02
CA GLU A 149 20.67 -8.82 22.81
C GLU A 149 20.34 -7.46 22.17
N ARG A 150 19.35 -7.41 21.28
CA ARG A 150 18.91 -6.17 20.67
C ARG A 150 18.13 -5.29 21.66
N LEU A 151 17.27 -5.88 22.48
CA LEU A 151 16.56 -5.15 23.54
C LEU A 151 17.55 -4.56 24.55
N GLU A 152 18.56 -5.33 24.95
CA GLU A 152 19.62 -4.90 25.86
C GLU A 152 20.44 -3.74 25.27
N ARG A 153 20.85 -3.82 24.00
CA ARG A 153 21.54 -2.73 23.29
C ARG A 153 20.73 -1.45 23.19
N LEU A 154 19.40 -1.56 23.08
CA LEU A 154 18.50 -0.41 23.00
C LEU A 154 18.01 0.07 24.38
N HIS A 155 18.48 -0.54 25.47
CA HIS A 155 18.01 -0.28 26.84
C HIS A 155 16.48 -0.40 27.00
N ILE A 156 15.86 -1.34 26.28
CA ILE A 156 14.42 -1.59 26.33
C ILE A 156 14.12 -2.72 27.33
N PRO A 157 13.35 -2.48 28.41
CA PRO A 157 12.92 -3.54 29.31
C PRO A 157 12.00 -4.53 28.59
N LYS A 158 12.25 -5.83 28.78
CA LYS A 158 11.51 -6.91 28.11
C LYS A 158 10.01 -6.85 28.44
N GLU A 159 9.65 -6.46 29.65
CA GLU A 159 8.27 -6.39 30.14
C GLU A 159 7.50 -5.20 29.54
N ARG A 160 8.21 -4.24 28.93
CA ARG A 160 7.62 -3.01 28.37
C ARG A 160 7.84 -2.88 26.86
N VAL A 161 8.32 -3.93 26.20
CA VAL A 161 8.70 -3.89 24.78
C VAL A 161 7.57 -3.40 23.86
N GLU A 162 6.31 -3.72 24.18
CA GLU A 162 5.13 -3.22 23.44
C GLU A 162 5.06 -1.68 23.43
N MET A 163 5.48 -1.01 24.51
CA MET A 163 5.51 0.46 24.60
C MET A 163 6.55 1.08 23.67
N TYR A 164 7.58 0.30 23.29
CA TYR A 164 8.65 0.72 22.40
C TYR A 164 8.44 0.26 20.96
N PHE A 165 7.31 -0.37 20.64
CA PHE A 165 7.01 -0.90 19.31
C PHE A 165 7.23 0.13 18.20
N ARG A 166 6.76 1.37 18.38
CA ARG A 166 6.97 2.45 17.41
C ARG A 166 8.45 2.69 17.10
N HIS A 167 9.30 2.69 18.13
CA HIS A 167 10.73 2.92 17.98
C HIS A 167 11.38 1.73 17.26
N LEU A 168 11.06 0.50 17.68
CA LEU A 168 11.54 -0.73 17.05
C LEU A 168 11.16 -0.80 15.56
N TYR A 169 9.88 -0.58 15.26
CA TYR A 169 9.31 -0.59 13.91
C TYR A 169 10.04 0.38 12.98
N PHE A 170 10.29 1.60 13.47
CA PHE A 170 10.95 2.62 12.66
C PHE A 170 12.44 2.35 12.49
N THR A 171 13.13 1.91 13.54
CA THR A 171 14.54 1.52 13.45
C THR A 171 14.72 0.35 12.47
N ASP A 172 13.78 -0.60 12.44
CA ASP A 172 13.83 -1.71 11.49
C ASP A 172 13.53 -1.29 10.06
N ALA A 173 12.64 -0.31 9.85
CA ALA A 173 12.38 0.21 8.53
C ALA A 173 13.65 0.67 7.79
N PHE A 174 14.65 1.23 8.49
CA PHE A 174 15.93 1.63 7.88
C PHE A 174 16.74 0.48 7.32
N GLN A 175 16.54 -0.73 7.83
CA GLN A 175 17.27 -1.90 7.31
C GLN A 175 16.85 -2.26 5.88
N TYR A 176 15.71 -1.72 5.40
CA TYR A 176 15.11 -2.07 4.11
C TYR A 176 15.20 -0.95 3.06
N VAL A 177 15.77 0.20 3.40
CA VAL A 177 15.91 1.34 2.47
C VAL A 177 17.36 1.71 2.29
N GLU A 178 17.69 2.23 1.12
CA GLU A 178 19.03 2.78 0.89
C GLU A 178 19.11 4.16 1.55
N PRO A 179 20.01 4.38 2.53
CA PRO A 179 20.15 5.68 3.15
C PRO A 179 20.71 6.68 2.13
N LEU A 180 19.91 7.68 1.77
CA LEU A 180 20.30 8.73 0.81
C LEU A 180 21.44 9.64 1.33
N TYR A 181 21.64 9.67 2.64
CA TYR A 181 22.69 10.42 3.32
C TYR A 181 23.19 9.61 4.52
N LYS A 182 24.38 9.92 5.05
CA LYS A 182 24.76 9.47 6.40
C LYS A 182 23.76 10.07 7.37
N ILE A 183 22.77 9.27 7.76
CA ILE A 183 21.75 9.71 8.70
C ILE A 183 22.42 9.84 10.07
N GLU A 184 22.53 11.07 10.57
CA GLU A 184 23.00 11.31 11.93
C GLU A 184 22.02 10.72 12.95
N ALA A 185 22.55 9.99 13.93
CA ALA A 185 21.76 9.33 14.97
C ALA A 185 20.86 10.30 15.76
N ASP A 186 21.26 11.57 15.86
CA ASP A 186 20.49 12.61 16.53
C ASP A 186 19.23 13.02 15.75
N ILE A 187 19.30 13.02 14.42
CA ILE A 187 18.16 13.37 13.56
C ILE A 187 17.12 12.25 13.60
N MET A 188 17.57 10.99 13.60
CA MET A 188 16.72 9.82 13.83
C MET A 188 15.95 9.93 15.13
N THR A 189 16.66 10.24 16.21
CA THR A 189 16.09 10.34 17.56
C THR A 189 15.05 11.47 17.64
N LYS A 190 15.34 12.64 17.02
CA LYS A 190 14.38 13.76 16.94
C LYS A 190 13.13 13.41 16.11
N HIS A 191 13.27 12.68 15.01
CA HIS A 191 12.11 12.33 14.17
C HIS A 191 11.21 11.27 14.84
N ILE A 192 11.79 10.23 15.43
CA ILE A 192 11.04 9.16 16.13
C ILE A 192 10.22 9.72 17.30
N THR A 193 10.75 10.74 17.95
CA THR A 193 10.11 11.40 19.10
C THR A 193 9.13 12.50 18.69
N SER A 194 8.99 12.82 17.39
CA SER A 194 8.09 13.88 16.93
C SER A 194 6.61 13.56 17.22
N TYR A 195 5.90 14.57 17.74
CA TYR A 195 4.48 14.44 18.10
C TYR A 195 3.58 14.14 16.89
N ARG A 196 3.90 14.71 15.72
CA ARG A 196 3.13 14.51 14.48
C ARG A 196 3.13 13.05 14.06
N TYR A 197 4.30 12.41 14.11
CA TYR A 197 4.43 11.00 13.78
C TYR A 197 3.76 10.11 14.83
N GLN A 198 3.87 10.46 16.12
CA GLN A 198 3.14 9.76 17.18
C GLN A 198 1.64 9.71 16.92
N SER A 199 1.05 10.85 16.56
CA SER A 199 -0.37 10.97 16.29
C SER A 199 -0.78 10.15 15.05
N GLU A 200 -0.01 10.23 13.96
CA GLU A 200 -0.29 9.46 12.74
C GLU A 200 -0.20 7.95 13.00
N PHE A 201 0.89 7.49 13.61
CA PHE A 201 1.10 6.08 13.94
C PHE A 201 0.00 5.56 14.88
N GLY A 202 -0.31 6.31 15.94
CA GLY A 202 -1.38 5.96 16.88
C GLY A 202 -2.75 5.85 16.18
N ARG A 203 -3.04 6.74 15.23
CA ARG A 203 -4.26 6.66 14.42
C ARG A 203 -4.29 5.41 13.54
N GLN A 204 -3.18 5.05 12.89
CA GLN A 204 -3.11 3.82 12.10
C GLN A 204 -3.37 2.58 12.96
N MET A 205 -2.77 2.53 14.16
CA MET A 205 -2.99 1.44 15.11
C MET A 205 -4.47 1.29 15.49
N GLN A 206 -5.21 2.38 15.59
CA GLN A 206 -6.63 2.36 15.97
C GLN A 206 -7.55 1.79 14.90
N LEU A 207 -7.11 1.59 13.64
CA LEU A 207 -7.98 1.20 12.53
C LEU A 207 -9.22 2.10 12.37
N ARG A 208 -9.16 3.35 12.85
CA ARG A 208 -10.25 4.32 12.80
C ARG A 208 -10.28 5.03 11.46
N GLY A 209 -11.50 5.28 10.97
CA GLY A 209 -11.72 5.80 9.63
C GLY A 209 -11.53 4.71 8.59
N GLU A 210 -10.92 5.06 7.46
CA GLU A 210 -10.48 4.06 6.49
C GLU A 210 -9.32 3.27 7.11
N ILE A 211 -9.38 1.94 7.04
CA ILE A 211 -8.31 1.06 7.53
C ILE A 211 -6.95 1.56 6.99
N PRO A 212 -5.85 1.45 7.77
CA PRO A 212 -4.53 1.87 7.35
C PRO A 212 -4.19 1.33 5.97
N ARG A 213 -3.71 2.24 5.12
CA ARG A 213 -3.41 1.98 3.71
C ARG A 213 -2.76 0.61 3.52
N LYS A 214 -3.09 -0.08 2.42
CA LYS A 214 -2.51 -1.37 2.01
C LYS A 214 -0.99 -1.41 2.22
N VAL A 215 -0.28 -0.31 1.94
CA VAL A 215 1.17 -0.14 2.15
C VAL A 215 1.60 -0.28 3.63
N PHE A 216 0.89 0.35 4.56
CA PHE A 216 1.23 0.28 5.99
C PHE A 216 1.07 -1.13 6.55
N ILE A 217 -0.02 -1.81 6.18
CA ILE A 217 -0.24 -3.22 6.55
C ILE A 217 0.86 -4.09 5.94
N ARG A 218 1.19 -3.90 4.65
CA ARG A 218 2.33 -4.59 4.01
C ARG A 218 3.63 -4.40 4.81
N HIS A 219 3.95 -3.18 5.25
CA HIS A 219 5.14 -2.91 6.05
C HIS A 219 5.17 -3.66 7.35
N LEU A 220 4.09 -3.60 8.13
CA LEU A 220 4.01 -4.30 9.40
C LEU A 220 4.22 -5.80 9.21
N LEU A 221 3.60 -6.36 8.18
CA LEU A 221 3.75 -7.76 7.85
C LEU A 221 5.20 -8.08 7.45
N ILE A 222 5.82 -7.26 6.59
CA ILE A 222 7.20 -7.42 6.10
C ILE A 222 8.26 -7.27 7.19
N LEU A 223 8.06 -6.34 8.12
CA LEU A 223 8.97 -6.12 9.24
C LEU A 223 8.79 -7.21 10.30
N GLY A 224 7.61 -7.84 10.36
CA GLY A 224 7.26 -8.98 11.22
C GLY A 224 7.92 -10.31 10.90
N LEU A 225 8.85 -10.40 9.95
CA LEU A 225 9.15 -11.67 9.28
C LEU A 225 10.34 -12.46 9.77
N PRO A 226 10.01 -13.68 10.25
CA PRO A 226 10.84 -14.84 10.01
C PRO A 226 10.20 -15.87 9.05
N LYS A 227 8.90 -15.76 8.71
CA LYS A 227 8.14 -16.77 7.93
C LYS A 227 6.97 -16.23 7.08
N LEU A 228 7.06 -15.05 6.45
CA LEU A 228 5.98 -14.66 5.52
C LEU A 228 6.03 -15.57 4.30
N THR A 229 4.85 -15.95 3.85
CA THR A 229 4.63 -16.39 2.48
C THR A 229 3.69 -15.39 1.80
N LEU A 230 3.70 -15.37 0.48
CA LEU A 230 2.79 -14.64 -0.39
C LEU A 230 1.34 -15.00 -0.08
N GLU A 231 1.08 -16.30 0.17
CA GLU A 231 -0.24 -16.76 0.60
C GLU A 231 -0.65 -16.13 1.93
N LYS A 232 0.24 -16.11 2.93
CA LYS A 232 -0.03 -15.48 4.23
C LYS A 232 -0.25 -13.97 4.07
N LEU A 233 0.57 -13.30 3.27
CA LEU A 233 0.40 -11.87 2.97
C LEU A 233 -0.96 -11.59 2.33
N ASN A 234 -1.35 -12.33 1.29
CA ASN A 234 -2.61 -12.14 0.59
C ASN A 234 -3.81 -12.39 1.50
N LYS A 235 -3.79 -13.49 2.27
CA LYS A 235 -4.83 -13.78 3.28
C LYS A 235 -4.98 -12.65 4.30
N GLN A 236 -3.86 -12.06 4.73
CA GLN A 236 -3.88 -10.95 5.68
C GLN A 236 -4.42 -9.66 5.06
N LEU A 237 -4.03 -9.34 3.82
CA LEU A 237 -4.56 -8.19 3.10
C LEU A 237 -6.07 -8.29 2.89
N ASP A 238 -6.55 -9.46 2.46
CA ASP A 238 -7.98 -9.74 2.30
C ASP A 238 -8.73 -9.66 3.62
N PHE A 239 -8.15 -10.19 4.70
CA PHE A 239 -8.72 -10.09 6.05
C PHE A 239 -8.90 -8.62 6.48
N PHE A 240 -7.95 -7.74 6.16
CA PHE A 240 -8.06 -6.30 6.37
C PHE A 240 -8.91 -5.56 5.31
N GLY A 241 -9.58 -6.27 4.39
CA GLY A 241 -10.51 -5.69 3.42
C GLY A 241 -9.83 -5.08 2.20
N TYR A 242 -8.58 -5.42 1.92
CA TYR A 242 -7.88 -5.10 0.67
C TYR A 242 -8.03 -6.25 -0.33
N TYR A 243 -7.50 -6.06 -1.55
CA TYR A 243 -7.15 -7.21 -2.38
C TYR A 243 -5.73 -7.66 -2.05
N GLY A 244 -5.51 -8.96 -2.13
CA GLY A 244 -4.17 -9.54 -2.28
C GLY A 244 -3.37 -8.92 -3.44
N LEU A 245 -2.12 -9.34 -3.55
CA LEU A 245 -1.26 -8.98 -4.67
C LEU A 245 -1.73 -9.69 -5.94
N ASP A 246 -1.83 -8.94 -7.02
CA ASP A 246 -2.17 -9.44 -8.36
C ASP A 246 -1.11 -8.96 -9.36
N GLU A 247 -0.59 -9.86 -10.18
CA GLU A 247 0.41 -9.56 -11.21
C GLU A 247 -0.06 -8.51 -12.21
N LYS A 248 -1.37 -8.47 -12.48
CA LYS A 248 -1.99 -7.56 -13.44
C LYS A 248 -2.42 -6.24 -12.81
N HIS A 249 -2.26 -6.07 -11.51
CA HIS A 249 -2.63 -4.83 -10.84
C HIS A 249 -1.71 -3.67 -11.29
N THR A 250 -2.29 -2.48 -11.48
CA THR A 250 -1.56 -1.22 -11.66
C THR A 250 -1.91 -0.20 -10.60
N MET A 251 -0.89 0.49 -10.11
CA MET A 251 -1.06 1.71 -9.34
C MET A 251 -1.57 2.86 -10.23
N VAL A 252 -1.88 4.01 -9.62
CA VAL A 252 -2.51 5.16 -10.28
C VAL A 252 -1.73 5.69 -11.50
N ARG A 253 -0.40 5.54 -11.58
CA ARG A 253 0.37 5.98 -12.76
C ARG A 253 0.86 4.81 -13.62
N GLY A 254 0.33 3.62 -13.40
CA GLY A 254 0.68 2.41 -14.15
C GLY A 254 1.71 1.53 -13.47
N GLU A 255 2.28 1.96 -12.35
CA GLU A 255 3.35 1.21 -11.69
C GLU A 255 2.91 -0.21 -11.29
N ARG A 256 3.79 -1.19 -11.49
CA ARG A 256 3.53 -2.64 -11.34
C ARG A 256 4.14 -3.19 -10.06
N LEU A 257 3.87 -2.55 -8.92
CA LEU A 257 4.48 -2.92 -7.66
C LEU A 257 4.10 -4.34 -7.21
N ASP A 258 2.84 -4.73 -7.36
CA ASP A 258 2.36 -6.05 -6.93
C ASP A 258 3.07 -7.18 -7.71
N TRP A 259 3.31 -6.99 -9.02
CA TRP A 259 4.12 -7.90 -9.84
C TRP A 259 5.51 -8.13 -9.25
N LEU A 260 6.21 -7.06 -8.86
CA LEU A 260 7.55 -7.13 -8.28
C LEU A 260 7.52 -7.83 -6.91
N LEU A 261 6.60 -7.42 -6.04
CA LEU A 261 6.49 -7.97 -4.70
C LEU A 261 6.25 -9.49 -4.74
N ILE A 262 5.34 -9.97 -5.61
CA ILE A 262 5.09 -11.40 -5.81
C ILE A 262 6.41 -12.15 -6.05
N ARG A 263 7.23 -11.68 -7.00
CA ARG A 263 8.48 -12.34 -7.39
C ARG A 263 9.53 -12.32 -6.27
N ILE A 264 9.60 -11.23 -5.52
CA ILE A 264 10.52 -11.13 -4.38
C ILE A 264 10.07 -12.07 -3.24
N PHE A 265 8.77 -12.18 -2.97
CA PHE A 265 8.25 -13.12 -1.97
C PHE A 265 8.44 -14.58 -2.37
N GLU A 266 8.17 -14.94 -3.62
CA GLU A 266 8.43 -16.29 -4.13
C GLU A 266 9.90 -16.71 -3.97
N ARG A 267 10.83 -15.77 -4.22
CA ARG A 267 12.27 -16.00 -4.01
C ARG A 267 12.60 -16.16 -2.52
N TYR A 268 12.06 -15.28 -1.68
CA TYR A 268 12.24 -15.35 -0.22
C TYR A 268 11.73 -16.67 0.35
N GLU A 269 10.55 -17.13 -0.08
CA GLU A 269 9.97 -18.41 0.34
C GLU A 269 10.83 -19.61 -0.05
N LYS A 270 11.40 -19.59 -1.25
CA LYS A 270 12.34 -20.65 -1.68
C LYS A 270 13.59 -20.68 -0.82
N LEU A 271 14.12 -19.51 -0.45
CA LEU A 271 15.28 -19.41 0.45
C LEU A 271 14.95 -19.95 1.85
N LEU A 272 13.74 -19.71 2.36
CA LEU A 272 13.30 -20.25 3.66
C LEU A 272 13.30 -21.78 3.71
N CYS A 273 13.26 -22.47 2.57
CA CYS A 273 13.33 -23.94 2.49
C CYS A 273 14.75 -24.48 2.58
N SER A 274 15.78 -23.67 2.33
CA SER A 274 17.17 -24.14 2.17
C SER A 274 18.21 -23.41 3.01
N LYS A 275 17.86 -22.26 3.62
CA LYS A 275 18.77 -21.43 4.42
C LYS A 275 18.21 -21.14 5.81
N ASP A 276 19.09 -20.72 6.72
CA ASP A 276 18.66 -20.22 8.01
C ASP A 276 17.83 -18.92 7.86
N ARG A 277 16.93 -18.69 8.81
CA ARG A 277 16.00 -17.56 8.76
C ARG A 277 16.71 -16.22 8.83
N GLU A 278 17.81 -16.13 9.57
CA GLU A 278 18.56 -14.89 9.69
C GLU A 278 19.25 -14.54 8.35
N ASP A 279 19.76 -15.55 7.64
CA ASP A 279 20.30 -15.38 6.29
C ASP A 279 19.22 -14.96 5.28
N CYS A 280 18.03 -15.57 5.36
CA CYS A 280 16.91 -15.18 4.51
C CYS A 280 16.48 -13.74 4.76
N LEU A 281 16.42 -13.33 6.04
CA LEU A 281 16.08 -11.96 6.44
C LEU A 281 17.12 -10.97 5.93
N ARG A 282 18.42 -11.26 6.11
CA ARG A 282 19.52 -10.44 5.59
C ARG A 282 19.44 -10.29 4.07
N TRP A 283 19.17 -11.38 3.36
CA TRP A 283 18.99 -11.36 1.90
C TRP A 283 17.81 -10.47 1.52
N PHE A 284 16.67 -10.58 2.20
CA PHE A 284 15.47 -9.80 1.86
C PHE A 284 15.66 -8.30 2.15
N GLN A 285 16.32 -7.97 3.26
CA GLN A 285 16.69 -6.59 3.61
C GLN A 285 17.61 -5.99 2.53
N GLU A 286 18.65 -6.72 2.12
CA GLU A 286 19.54 -6.27 1.05
C GLU A 286 18.80 -6.13 -0.29
N ALA A 287 17.95 -7.09 -0.65
CA ALA A 287 17.12 -7.01 -1.84
C ALA A 287 16.25 -5.74 -1.83
N CYS A 288 15.62 -5.41 -0.70
CA CYS A 288 14.83 -4.19 -0.56
C CYS A 288 15.68 -2.93 -0.73
N ARG A 289 16.88 -2.86 -0.14
CA ARG A 289 17.80 -1.73 -0.31
C ARG A 289 18.23 -1.53 -1.75
N ARG A 290 18.58 -2.62 -2.45
CA ARG A 290 18.95 -2.56 -3.88
C ARG A 290 17.82 -2.06 -4.74
N MET A 291 16.60 -2.57 -4.55
CA MET A 291 15.43 -2.07 -5.26
C MET A 291 15.14 -0.59 -4.93
N ASP A 292 15.24 -0.20 -3.66
CA ASP A 292 15.05 1.19 -3.23
C ASP A 292 16.04 2.15 -3.91
N ARG A 293 17.31 1.76 -4.00
CA ARG A 293 18.35 2.50 -4.73
C ARG A 293 17.99 2.68 -6.20
N VAL A 294 17.67 1.59 -6.90
CA VAL A 294 17.27 1.63 -8.33
C VAL A 294 16.08 2.56 -8.52
N PHE A 295 15.03 2.45 -7.70
CA PHE A 295 13.86 3.31 -7.83
C PHE A 295 14.15 4.77 -7.51
N CYS A 296 15.12 5.05 -6.63
CA CYS A 296 15.55 6.41 -6.35
C CYS A 296 16.32 7.00 -7.54
N GLU A 297 17.30 6.28 -8.07
CA GLU A 297 18.15 6.71 -9.19
C GLU A 297 17.33 6.93 -10.48
N GLU A 298 16.36 6.05 -10.74
CA GLU A 298 15.47 6.12 -11.91
C GLU A 298 14.30 7.11 -11.72
N GLY A 299 14.14 7.72 -10.54
CA GLY A 299 13.10 8.73 -10.30
C GLY A 299 11.68 8.18 -10.10
N TYR A 300 11.52 6.98 -9.54
CA TYR A 300 10.23 6.32 -9.26
C TYR A 300 9.91 6.22 -7.76
N PRO A 301 9.65 7.35 -7.06
CA PRO A 301 9.46 7.37 -5.60
C PRO A 301 8.25 6.59 -5.09
N ARG A 302 7.29 6.23 -5.96
CA ARG A 302 6.11 5.43 -5.59
C ARG A 302 6.38 3.92 -5.56
N LEU A 303 7.42 3.48 -6.26
CA LEU A 303 7.89 2.09 -6.24
C LEU A 303 8.80 1.79 -5.05
N ARG A 304 9.29 2.82 -4.36
CA ARG A 304 10.03 2.74 -3.09
C ARG A 304 9.13 2.28 -1.95
N PHE A 305 8.68 1.03 -2.02
CA PHE A 305 7.56 0.57 -1.21
C PHE A 305 7.91 0.51 0.26
N MET A 306 9.16 0.22 0.66
CA MET A 306 9.63 0.24 2.06
C MET A 306 9.99 1.65 2.57
N HIS A 307 10.00 2.65 1.70
CA HIS A 307 10.41 4.00 2.07
C HIS A 307 9.29 4.78 2.76
N PHE A 308 9.51 5.18 4.02
CA PHE A 308 8.56 6.03 4.73
C PHE A 308 8.82 7.50 4.40
N LYS A 309 7.76 8.28 4.25
CA LYS A 309 7.90 9.75 4.26
C LYS A 309 8.57 10.27 5.53
N ALA A 310 8.45 9.54 6.64
CA ALA A 310 9.14 9.84 7.88
C ALA A 310 10.65 9.50 7.85
N LEU A 311 11.16 8.92 6.75
CA LEU A 311 12.62 8.80 6.51
C LEU A 311 13.14 9.96 5.65
N ASN A 312 12.26 10.80 5.08
CA ASN A 312 12.68 12.05 4.46
C ASN A 312 13.08 13.00 5.59
N ILE A 313 14.36 13.00 5.89
CA ILE A 313 15.01 13.90 6.83
C ILE A 313 15.18 15.28 6.20
#